data_AF-A0A212R3X9-F1
#
_entry.id   AF-A0A212R3X9-F1
#
_cell.length_a   1.000
_cell.length_b   1.000
_cell.length_c   1.000
_cell.angle_alpha   90.00
_cell.angle_beta   90.00
_cell.angle_gamma   90.00
#
_symmetry.space_group_name_H-M   'P 1'
#
loop_
_entity.id
_entity.type
_entity.pdbx_description
1 polymer ?
#
loop_
_entity_poly.entity_id
_entity_poly.type
_entity_poly.pdbx_seq_one_letter_code
_entity_poly.pdbx_strand_id
1 'polypeptide(L)'
;MDATELFRSCANEHVAAAALLCVGGGLVSRIDKAARPAGLTRGALVATLVADYERKASPELRRQLAYGMRRAEMPILAGLRHVLDVALNGALDLAPRRLRRPEWRAPPLTWAAEAGPFNTGEARHALHS
;
A
#
# COMPACT_ATOMS: atom_id res chain seq x y z
N MET A 1 3.41 18.16 5.89
CA MET A 1 2.87 16.80 5.78
C MET A 1 3.56 15.92 6.81
N ASP A 2 2.80 15.19 7.61
CA ASP A 2 3.29 14.51 8.82
C ASP A 2 3.38 12.99 8.62
N ALA A 3 4.36 12.36 9.27
CA ALA A 3 4.59 10.92 9.19
C ALA A 3 3.37 10.09 9.66
N THR A 4 2.54 10.64 10.54
CA THR A 4 1.30 10.00 11.01
C THR A 4 0.30 9.71 9.88
N GLU A 5 0.24 10.58 8.87
CA GLU A 5 -0.65 10.40 7.72
C GLU A 5 -0.16 9.29 6.78
N LEU A 6 1.17 9.17 6.62
CA LEU A 6 1.81 8.03 5.96
C LEU A 6 1.43 6.72 6.64
N PHE A 7 1.60 6.64 7.97
CA PHE A 7 1.31 5.42 8.74
C PHE A 7 -0.16 5.04 8.64
N ARG A 8 -1.08 6.01 8.77
CA ARG A 8 -2.52 5.76 8.66
C ARG A 8 -2.92 5.22 7.28
N SER A 9 -2.40 5.81 6.21
CA SER A 9 -2.75 5.40 4.84
C SER A 9 -2.09 4.08 4.45
N CYS A 10 -0.80 3.91 4.73
CA CYS A 10 -0.04 2.73 4.33
C CYS A 10 -0.21 1.53 5.28
N ALA A 11 -0.97 1.67 6.38
CA ALA A 11 -1.42 0.53 7.19
C ALA A 11 -2.49 -0.32 6.48
N ASN A 12 -3.14 0.19 5.43
CA ASN A 12 -4.06 -0.58 4.60
C ASN A 12 -3.29 -1.29 3.48
N GLU A 13 -3.47 -2.61 3.33
CA GLU A 13 -2.72 -3.42 2.36
C GLU A 13 -2.93 -3.00 0.90
N HIS A 14 -4.13 -2.54 0.52
CA HIS A 14 -4.42 -2.12 -0.85
C HIS A 14 -3.75 -0.79 -1.17
N VAL A 15 -3.82 0.15 -0.24
CA VAL A 15 -3.13 1.44 -0.34
C VAL A 15 -1.62 1.24 -0.35
N ALA A 16 -1.10 0.38 0.53
CA ALA A 16 0.31 0.01 0.58
C ALA A 16 0.80 -0.62 -0.73
N ALA A 17 0.01 -1.51 -1.32
CA ALA A 17 0.33 -2.13 -2.61
C ALA A 17 0.32 -1.10 -3.74
N ALA A 18 -0.68 -0.22 -3.80
CA ALA A 18 -0.76 0.83 -4.81
C ALA A 18 0.41 1.83 -4.66
N ALA A 19 0.69 2.28 -3.44
CA ALA A 19 1.80 3.19 -3.17
C ALA A 19 3.15 2.55 -3.51
N LEU A 20 3.36 1.26 -3.23
CA LEU A 20 4.55 0.53 -3.66
C LEU A 20 4.70 0.50 -5.18
N LEU A 21 3.60 0.32 -5.92
CA LEU A 21 3.62 0.40 -7.39
C LEU A 21 3.96 1.81 -7.89
N CYS A 22 3.46 2.85 -7.23
CA CYS A 22 3.78 4.25 -7.54
C CYS A 22 5.24 4.61 -7.23
N VAL A 23 5.82 4.04 -6.17
CA VAL A 23 7.28 4.16 -5.92
C VAL A 23 8.07 3.43 -7.01
N GLY A 24 7.60 2.27 -7.43
CA GLY A 24 8.14 1.50 -8.54
C GLY A 24 9.59 1.02 -8.34
N GLY A 25 10.23 0.72 -9.47
CA GLY A 25 11.64 0.33 -9.53
C GLY A 25 11.97 -0.99 -8.83
N GLY A 26 13.24 -1.16 -8.47
CA GLY A 26 13.74 -2.40 -7.85
C GLY A 26 13.17 -2.70 -6.46
N LEU A 27 12.48 -1.73 -5.85
CA LEU A 27 11.85 -1.90 -4.53
C LEU A 27 10.73 -2.95 -4.58
N VAL A 28 9.92 -2.94 -5.64
CA VAL A 28 8.83 -3.90 -5.84
C VAL A 28 9.38 -5.32 -5.86
N SER A 29 10.44 -5.57 -6.62
CA SER A 29 11.06 -6.90 -6.72
C SER A 29 11.69 -7.36 -5.40
N ARG A 30 12.24 -6.44 -4.60
CA ARG A 30 12.80 -6.77 -3.27
C ARG A 30 11.70 -7.15 -2.29
N ILE A 31 10.60 -6.40 -2.27
CA ILE A 31 9.43 -6.71 -1.44
C ILE A 31 8.80 -8.04 -1.85
N ASP A 32 8.65 -8.31 -3.15
CA ASP A 32 8.14 -9.61 -3.61
C ASP A 32 9.04 -10.77 -3.18
N LYS A 33 10.38 -10.61 -3.26
CA LYS A 33 11.34 -11.62 -2.78
C LYS A 33 11.23 -11.84 -1.27
N ALA A 34 10.98 -10.79 -0.48
CA ALA A 34 10.81 -10.89 0.96
C ALA A 34 9.43 -11.45 1.37
N ALA A 35 8.38 -11.17 0.59
CA ALA A 35 7.01 -11.57 0.90
C ALA A 35 6.74 -13.05 0.61
N ARG A 36 7.33 -13.60 -0.47
CA ARG A 36 7.18 -15.00 -0.89
C ARG A 36 7.47 -16.03 0.21
N PRO A 37 8.65 -16.04 0.87
CA PRO A 37 8.95 -17.02 1.90
C PRO A 37 8.05 -16.86 3.15
N ALA A 38 7.47 -15.67 3.36
CA ALA A 38 6.55 -15.40 4.45
C ALA A 38 5.08 -15.74 4.11
N GLY A 39 4.77 -16.10 2.87
CA GLY A 39 3.39 -16.35 2.42
C GLY A 39 2.50 -15.10 2.44
N LEU A 40 3.10 -13.92 2.34
CA LEU A 40 2.39 -12.63 2.41
C LEU A 40 2.17 -12.04 1.02
N THR A 41 1.11 -11.24 0.89
CA THR A 41 0.97 -10.33 -0.25
C THR A 41 1.96 -9.18 -0.09
N ARG A 42 2.38 -8.56 -1.20
CA ARG A 42 3.27 -7.38 -1.15
C ARG A 42 2.68 -6.24 -0.30
N GLY A 43 1.37 -6.02 -0.39
CA GLY A 43 0.65 -5.01 0.38
C GLY A 43 0.66 -5.31 1.87
N ALA A 44 0.40 -6.57 2.25
CA ALA A 44 0.44 -7.00 3.64
C ALA A 44 1.85 -6.88 4.25
N LEU A 45 2.90 -7.25 3.50
CA LEU A 45 4.27 -7.06 3.95
C LEU A 45 4.60 -5.57 4.16
N VAL A 46 4.29 -4.72 3.18
CA VAL A 46 4.54 -3.27 3.29
C VAL A 46 3.78 -2.67 4.48
N ALA A 47 2.49 -2.98 4.64
CA ALA A 47 1.70 -2.50 5.77
C ALA A 47 2.30 -2.92 7.12
N THR A 48 2.79 -4.16 7.21
CA THR A 48 3.48 -4.67 8.40
C THR A 48 4.76 -3.90 8.68
N LEU A 49 5.60 -3.66 7.67
CA LEU A 49 6.85 -2.91 7.80
C LEU A 49 6.59 -1.46 8.25
N VAL A 50 5.56 -0.82 7.70
CA VAL A 50 5.14 0.54 8.06
C VAL A 50 4.68 0.59 9.52
N ALA A 51 3.84 -0.34 9.95
CA ALA A 51 3.36 -0.42 11.33
C ALA A 51 4.50 -0.72 12.32
N ASP A 52 5.44 -1.58 11.93
CA ASP A 52 6.62 -1.85 12.75
C ASP A 52 7.55 -0.64 12.85
N TYR A 53 7.73 0.10 11.76
CA TYR A 53 8.50 1.33 11.76
C TYR A 53 7.89 2.37 12.69
N GLU A 54 6.56 2.59 12.62
CA GLU A 54 5.87 3.49 13.53
C GLU A 54 6.16 3.15 15.00
N ARG A 55 6.12 1.86 15.35
CA ARG A 55 6.32 1.39 16.73
C ARG A 55 7.78 1.41 17.19
N LYS A 56 8.72 1.03 16.33
CA LYS A 56 10.11 0.71 16.72
C LYS A 56 11.13 1.76 16.27
N ALA A 57 10.80 2.66 15.34
CA ALA A 57 11.77 3.61 14.81
C ALA A 57 12.33 4.50 15.93
N SER A 58 13.66 4.59 15.98
CA SER A 58 14.36 5.49 16.88
C SER A 58 13.98 6.96 16.59
N PRO A 59 14.18 7.87 17.56
CA PRO A 59 13.97 9.30 17.32
C PRO A 59 14.77 9.84 16.12
N GLU A 60 15.94 9.26 15.85
CA GLU A 60 16.78 9.63 14.72
C GLU A 60 16.16 9.21 13.38
N LEU A 61 15.72 7.95 13.26
CA LEU A 61 14.99 7.46 12.08
C LEU A 61 13.71 8.25 11.82
N ARG A 62 13.00 8.65 12.88
CA ARG A 62 11.81 9.50 12.76
C ARG A 62 12.15 10.90 12.23
N ARG A 63 13.28 11.49 12.66
CA ARG A 63 13.78 12.77 12.13
C ARG A 63 14.20 12.65 10.68
N GLN A 64 14.90 11.59 10.29
CA GLN A 64 15.31 11.34 8.90
C GLN A 64 14.09 11.18 7.99
N LEU A 65 13.09 10.41 8.43
CA LEU A 65 11.81 10.27 7.72
C LEU A 65 11.14 11.64 7.53
N ALA A 66 10.95 12.41 8.61
CA ALA A 66 10.30 13.71 8.54
C ALA A 66 11.06 14.69 7.63
N TYR A 67 12.39 14.66 7.66
CA TYR A 67 13.23 15.48 6.79
C TYR A 67 13.07 15.10 5.31
N GLY A 68 13.11 13.80 5.00
CA GLY A 68 12.90 13.29 3.64
C GLY A 68 11.52 13.63 3.09
N MET A 69 10.47 13.51 3.92
CA MET A 69 9.11 13.85 3.53
C MET A 69 8.92 15.34 3.24
N ARG A 70 9.53 16.24 4.03
CA ARG A 70 9.38 17.69 3.86
C ARG A 70 9.98 18.26 2.57
N ARG A 71 10.95 17.56 1.98
CA ARG A 71 11.68 18.01 0.78
C ARG A 71 11.16 17.39 -0.52
N ALA A 72 10.20 16.49 -0.43
CA ALA A 72 9.71 15.76 -1.59
C ALA A 72 8.41 16.36 -2.13
N GLU A 73 8.28 16.36 -3.46
CA GLU A 73 7.04 16.73 -4.16
C GLU A 73 5.88 15.77 -3.84
N MET A 74 6.21 14.50 -3.53
CA MET A 74 5.26 13.48 -3.09
C MET A 74 5.68 12.91 -1.73
N PRO A 75 5.34 13.57 -0.60
CA PRO A 75 5.84 13.22 0.72
C PRO A 75 5.45 11.80 1.16
N ILE A 76 4.25 11.32 0.81
CA ILE A 76 3.81 9.95 1.11
C ILE A 76 4.73 8.92 0.43
N LEU A 77 5.02 9.09 -0.86
CA LEU A 77 5.86 8.13 -1.59
C LEU A 77 7.31 8.18 -1.13
N ALA A 78 7.83 9.39 -0.85
CA ALA A 78 9.17 9.56 -0.30
C ALA A 78 9.31 8.93 1.09
N GLY A 79 8.31 9.12 1.95
CA GLY A 79 8.26 8.50 3.26
C GLY A 79 8.17 6.98 3.20
N LEU A 80 7.30 6.45 2.34
CA LEU A 80 7.17 5.00 2.13
C LEU A 80 8.49 4.38 1.65
N ARG A 81 9.15 5.00 0.67
CA ARG A 81 10.44 4.54 0.18
C ARG A 81 11.48 4.50 1.28
N HIS A 82 11.58 5.55 2.10
CA HIS A 82 12.51 5.59 3.23
C HIS A 82 12.28 4.45 4.21
N VAL A 83 11.01 4.22 4.62
CA VAL A 83 10.65 3.13 5.54
C VAL A 83 11.08 1.78 4.97
N LEU A 84 10.80 1.53 3.70
CA LEU A 84 11.13 0.27 3.03
C LEU A 84 12.64 0.08 2.86
N ASP A 85 13.40 1.14 2.54
CA ASP A 85 14.86 1.07 2.47
C ASP A 85 15.47 0.77 3.85
N VAL A 86 15.00 1.43 4.92
CA VAL A 86 15.46 1.16 6.29
C VAL A 86 15.15 -0.28 6.71
N ALA A 87 13.95 -0.76 6.39
CA ALA A 87 13.52 -2.12 6.67
C ALA A 87 14.35 -3.18 5.94
N LEU A 88 14.59 -2.98 4.64
CA LEU A 88 15.32 -3.93 3.79
C LEU A 88 16.83 -3.95 4.08
N ASN A 89 17.40 -2.83 4.53
CA ASN A 89 18.82 -2.74 4.87
C ASN A 89 19.13 -3.23 6.30
N GLY A 90 18.12 -3.69 7.06
CA GLY A 90 18.30 -4.21 8.43
C GLY A 90 18.67 -3.14 9.46
N ALA A 91 18.59 -1.85 9.11
CA ALA A 91 18.86 -0.73 10.01
C ALA A 91 17.79 -0.60 11.12
N LEU A 92 16.67 -1.28 10.95
CA LEU A 92 15.67 -1.53 11.98
C LEU A 92 15.52 -3.04 12.13
N ASP A 93 15.62 -3.58 13.35
CA ASP A 93 15.37 -5.00 13.64
C ASP A 93 13.87 -5.31 13.49
N LEU A 94 13.50 -5.40 12.22
CA LEU A 94 12.20 -5.80 11.74
C LEU A 94 12.24 -7.29 11.43
N ALA A 95 12.71 -8.11 12.38
CA ALA A 95 12.29 -9.50 12.36
C ALA A 95 10.76 -9.51 12.27
N PRO A 96 10.15 -10.12 11.23
CA PRO A 96 8.70 -10.26 11.16
C PRO A 96 8.31 -11.17 12.32
N ARG A 97 8.09 -10.57 13.49
CA ARG A 97 7.56 -11.28 14.65
C ARG A 97 6.23 -11.81 14.18
N ARG A 98 6.14 -13.14 14.12
CA ARG A 98 4.92 -13.93 13.91
C ARG A 98 3.69 -13.15 14.41
N LEU A 99 2.99 -12.41 13.55
CA LEU A 99 1.82 -11.68 14.00
C LEU A 99 0.80 -11.48 12.91
N ARG A 100 -0.39 -11.97 13.29
CA ARG A 100 -1.74 -11.51 12.95
C ARG A 100 -1.93 -11.15 11.49
N ARG A 101 -2.58 -12.06 10.78
CA ARG A 101 -3.53 -11.67 9.73
C ARG A 101 -4.32 -10.47 10.26
N PRO A 102 -4.26 -9.28 9.63
CA PRO A 102 -5.29 -8.31 9.86
C PRO A 102 -6.58 -8.99 9.38
N GLU A 103 -7.47 -9.28 10.32
CA GLU A 103 -8.84 -9.70 10.05
C GLU A 103 -9.61 -8.51 9.45
N TRP A 104 -9.16 -8.01 8.31
CA TRP A 104 -10.00 -7.14 7.51
C TRP A 104 -11.16 -7.99 7.00
N ARG A 105 -12.28 -7.94 7.73
CA ARG A 105 -13.59 -8.26 7.16
C ARG A 105 -13.83 -7.20 6.10
N ALA A 106 -13.72 -7.58 4.83
CA ALA A 106 -14.30 -6.80 3.77
C ALA A 106 -15.75 -6.49 4.17
N PRO A 107 -16.20 -5.21 4.18
CA PRO A 107 -17.63 -4.95 4.19
C PRO A 107 -18.23 -5.69 2.98
N PRO A 108 -19.41 -6.32 3.11
CA PRO A 108 -20.06 -6.92 1.95
C PRO A 108 -20.16 -5.85 0.87
N LEU A 109 -19.54 -6.11 -0.28
CA LEU A 109 -19.56 -5.21 -1.43
C LEU A 109 -21.00 -5.19 -1.97
N THR A 110 -21.84 -4.31 -1.43
CA THR A 110 -23.20 -4.10 -1.93
C THR A 110 -23.27 -3.16 -3.13
N TRP A 111 -22.13 -2.82 -3.78
CA TRP A 111 -22.12 -1.89 -4.92
C TRP A 111 -22.10 -2.59 -6.30
N ALA A 112 -22.21 -3.91 -6.36
CA ALA A 112 -22.32 -4.65 -7.62
C ALA A 112 -23.77 -5.00 -7.97
N ALA A 113 -24.64 -4.00 -8.12
CA ALA A 113 -25.90 -4.15 -8.85
C ALA A 113 -26.51 -2.77 -9.11
N GLU A 114 -25.87 -1.93 -9.95
CA GLU A 114 -26.55 -1.00 -10.88
C GLU A 114 -25.58 -0.67 -12.03
N ALA A 115 -25.00 -1.71 -12.65
CA ALA A 115 -24.54 -1.60 -14.02
C ALA A 115 -25.76 -1.89 -14.90
N GLY A 116 -26.58 -0.86 -15.12
CA GLY A 116 -27.60 -0.91 -16.18
C GLY A 116 -26.91 -1.22 -17.50
N PRO A 117 -27.45 -2.13 -18.35
CA PRO A 117 -26.80 -2.49 -19.59
C PRO A 117 -26.72 -1.27 -20.51
N PHE A 118 -25.50 -0.83 -20.80
CA PHE A 118 -25.18 0.05 -21.92
C PHE A 118 -25.52 -0.72 -23.20
N ASN A 119 -26.74 -0.50 -23.72
CA ASN A 119 -27.21 -1.18 -24.91
C ASN A 119 -26.48 -0.61 -26.13
N THR A 120 -25.59 -1.42 -26.71
CA THR A 120 -24.90 -1.11 -27.96
C THR A 120 -25.75 -1.65 -29.10
N GLY A 121 -26.41 -0.73 -29.81
CA GLY A 121 -26.82 -0.81 -31.22
C GLY A 121 -27.56 -2.05 -31.74
N GLU A 122 -28.80 -1.86 -32.19
CA GLU A 122 -29.22 -2.46 -33.46
C GLU A 122 -30.23 -1.57 -34.20
N ALA A 123 -29.97 -1.36 -35.48
CA ALA A 123 -30.85 -0.73 -36.44
C ALA A 123 -31.79 -1.77 -37.04
N ARG A 124 -33.05 -1.39 -37.30
CA ARG A 124 -33.80 -1.56 -38.58
C ARG A 124 -35.31 -1.81 -38.39
N HIS A 125 -36.06 -1.03 -39.18
CA HIS A 125 -37.32 -1.35 -39.88
C HIS A 125 -38.55 -1.83 -39.07
N ALA A 126 -39.62 -1.02 -39.03
CA ALA A 126 -40.81 -1.12 -39.91
C ALA A 126 -41.95 -1.86 -39.17
N LEU A 127 -43.26 -1.63 -39.29
CA LEU A 127 -44.13 -0.83 -40.13
C LEU A 127 -45.28 -0.30 -39.23
N HIS A 128 -45.88 0.83 -39.57
CA HIS A 128 -47.24 1.16 -39.15
C HIS A 128 -48.06 1.52 -40.40
N SER A 129 -49.08 0.72 -40.67
CA SER A 129 -50.34 1.10 -41.33
C SER A 129 -51.45 0.46 -40.53
#